data_AF-A0A2B4ML05-F1
#
_entry.id   AF-A0A2B4ML05-F1
#
_cell.length_a   1.000
_cell.length_b   1.000
_cell.length_c   1.000
_cell.angle_alpha   90.00
_cell.angle_beta   90.00
_cell.angle_gamma   90.00
#
_symmetry.space_group_name_H-M   'P 1'
#
loop_
_entity.id
_entity.type
_entity.pdbx_description
1 polymer ?
#
loop_
_entity_poly.entity_id
_entity_poly.type
_entity_poly.pdbx_seq_one_letter_code
_entity_poly.pdbx_strand_id
1 'polypeptide(L)' 'MSIHEKFELEKRIFNRLIEHNKQNNDPHSHLMILAYKHGLQVLEEMYKASQKVEEEEVYPF' A
#
# COMPACT_ATOMS: atom_id res chain seq x y z
N MET A 1 8.89 12.84 -6.69
CA MET A 1 7.69 12.02 -6.88
C MET A 1 6.55 12.61 -6.06
N SER A 2 5.40 12.78 -6.68
CA SER A 2 4.15 13.15 -6.00
C SER A 2 3.74 12.07 -4.99
N ILE A 3 2.82 12.40 -4.08
CA ILE A 3 2.29 11.42 -3.12
C ILE A 3 1.58 10.26 -3.84
N HIS A 4 0.91 10.54 -4.96
CA HIS A 4 0.31 9.53 -5.81
C HIS A 4 1.36 8.59 -6.43
N GLU A 5 2.44 9.13 -6.99
CA GLU A 5 3.52 8.31 -7.56
C GLU A 5 4.20 7.42 -6.52
N LYS A 6 4.41 7.95 -5.30
CA LYS A 6 4.93 7.18 -4.16
C LYS A 6 3.97 6.06 -3.78
N PHE A 7 2.68 6.35 -3.68
CA PHE A 7 1.65 5.37 -3.34
C PHE A 7 1.60 4.23 -4.37
N GLU A 8 1.55 4.54 -5.66
CA GLU A 8 1.50 3.53 -6.73
C GLU A 8 2.77 2.67 -6.77
N LEU A 9 3.95 3.25 -6.49
CA LEU A 9 5.19 2.51 -6.38
C LEU A 9 5.14 1.49 -5.25
N GLU A 10 4.77 1.93 -4.04
CA GLU A 10 4.71 1.06 -2.86
C GLU A 10 3.63 -0.03 -3.02
N LYS A 11 2.46 0.33 -3.53
CA LYS A 11 1.38 -0.63 -3.86
C LYS A 11 1.87 -1.72 -4.83
N ARG A 12 2.64 -1.34 -5.85
CA ARG A 12 3.23 -2.29 -6.80
C ARG A 12 4.25 -3.21 -6.12
N ILE A 13 5.06 -2.70 -5.19
CA ILE A 13 6.02 -3.48 -4.41
C ILE A 13 5.29 -4.53 -3.57
N PHE A 14 4.30 -4.13 -2.78
CA PHE A 14 3.50 -5.05 -1.96
C PHE A 14 2.86 -6.17 -2.80
N ASN A 15 2.23 -5.81 -3.93
CA ASN A 15 1.62 -6.80 -4.81
C ASN A 15 2.63 -7.80 -5.37
N ARG A 16 3.83 -7.35 -5.78
CA ARG A 16 4.90 -8.24 -6.26
C ARG A 16 5.40 -9.18 -5.17
N LEU A 17 5.57 -8.68 -3.95
CA LEU A 17 5.99 -9.50 -2.81
C LEU A 17 4.94 -10.56 -2.46
N ILE A 18 3.66 -10.20 -2.52
CA ILE A 18 2.55 -11.15 -2.32
C ILE A 18 2.58 -12.24 -3.40
N GLU A 19 2.65 -11.87 -4.68
CA GLU A 19 2.69 -12.84 -5.77
C GLU A 19 3.93 -13.74 -5.72
N HIS A 20 5.09 -13.17 -5.38
CA HIS A 20 6.31 -13.95 -5.18
C HIS A 20 6.14 -14.99 -4.08
N ASN A 21 5.58 -14.61 -2.92
CA ASN A 21 5.38 -15.54 -1.81
C ASN A 21 4.27 -16.56 -2.07
N LYS A 22 3.26 -16.26 -2.91
CA LYS A 22 2.26 -17.25 -3.33
C LYS A 22 2.85 -18.39 -4.16
N GLN A 23 3.88 -18.10 -4.94
CA GLN A 23 4.57 -19.07 -5.80
C GLN A 23 5.75 -19.75 -5.09
N ASN A 24 6.12 -19.27 -3.90
CA ASN A 24 7.22 -19.80 -3.12
C ASN A 24 6.75 -20.98 -2.26
N ASN A 25 7.59 -22.02 -2.16
CA ASN A 25 7.34 -23.19 -1.30
C ASN A 25 7.90 -23.01 0.11
N ASP A 26 8.31 -21.79 0.48
CA ASP A 26 8.79 -21.49 1.83
C ASP A 26 7.64 -21.65 2.86
N PRO A 27 7.84 -22.42 3.95
CA PRO A 27 6.82 -22.68 4.97
C PRO A 27 6.23 -21.43 5.65
N HIS A 28 6.97 -20.32 5.64
CA HIS A 28 6.58 -19.05 6.23
C HIS A 28 6.00 -18.06 5.21
N SER A 29 5.90 -18.44 3.93
CA SER A 29 5.30 -17.60 2.88
C SER A 29 3.92 -17.08 3.26
N HIS A 30 3.11 -17.87 3.96
CA HIS A 30 1.78 -17.44 4.39
C HIS A 30 1.82 -16.27 5.40
N LEU A 31 2.83 -16.23 6.28
CA LEU A 31 3.01 -15.15 7.25
C LEU A 31 3.44 -13.87 6.54
N MET A 32 4.35 -14.02 5.56
CA MET A 32 4.81 -12.89 4.74
C MET A 32 3.65 -12.31 3.92
N ILE A 33 2.82 -13.15 3.29
CA ILE A 33 1.62 -12.71 2.57
C ILE A 33 0.67 -11.95 3.50
N LEU A 34 0.45 -12.43 4.72
CA LEU A 34 -0.41 -11.76 5.69
C LEU A 34 0.15 -10.38 6.07
N ALA A 35 1.44 -10.30 6.38
CA ALA A 35 2.11 -9.04 6.72
C ALA A 35 2.04 -8.03 5.56
N TYR A 36 2.29 -8.47 4.33
CA TYR A 36 2.22 -7.62 3.14
C TYR A 36 0.81 -7.15 2.81
N LYS A 37 -0.20 -8.01 2.97
CA LYS A 37 -1.60 -7.61 2.82
C LYS A 37 -2.00 -6.55 3.84
N HIS A 38 -1.61 -6.72 5.10
CA HIS A 38 -1.84 -5.73 6.15
C HIS A 38 -1.14 -4.40 5.84
N GLY A 39 0.15 -4.45 5.45
CA GLY A 39 0.89 -3.25 5.05
C GLY A 39 0.26 -2.51 3.88
N LEU A 40 -0.21 -3.24 2.87
CA LEU A 40 -0.93 -2.66 1.73
C LEU A 40 -2.25 -1.99 2.15
N GLN A 41 -3.01 -2.60 3.06
CA GLN A 41 -4.25 -2.01 3.58
C GLN A 41 -3.97 -0.68 4.28
N VAL A 42 -3.00 -0.65 5.21
CA VAL A 42 -2.62 0.57 5.93
C VAL A 42 -2.14 1.66 4.95
N LEU A 43 -1.35 1.28 3.93
CA LEU A 43 -0.90 2.20 2.90
C LEU A 43 -2.07 2.84 2.14
N GLU A 44 -3.09 2.05 1.76
CA GLU A 44 -4.30 2.55 1.10
C GLU A 44 -5.13 3.47 2.01
N GLU A 45 -5.22 3.17 3.29
CA GLU A 45 -5.90 4.02 4.28
C GLU A 45 -5.19 5.36 4.47
N MET A 46 -3.86 5.35 4.61
CA MET A 46 -3.05 6.57 4.74
C MET A 46 -3.10 7.43 3.48
N TYR A 47 -3.09 6.80 2.29
CA TYR A 47 -3.21 7.54 1.04
C TYR A 47 -4.57 8.23 0.92
N LYS A 48 -5.66 7.53 1.21
CA LYS A 48 -7.01 8.13 1.26
C LYS A 48 -7.10 9.26 2.28
N ALA A 49 -6.49 9.09 3.45
CA ALA A 49 -6.45 10.15 4.46
C ALA A 49 -5.67 11.37 3.95
N SER A 50 -4.55 11.18 3.26
CA SER A 50 -3.76 12.29 2.70
C SER A 50 -4.51 13.06 1.62
N GLN A 51 -5.32 12.39 0.80
CA GLN A 51 -6.15 13.04 -0.22
C GLN A 51 -7.24 13.92 0.40
N LYS A 52 -7.86 13.48 1.50
CA LYS A 52 -8.91 14.27 2.19
C LYS A 52 -8.37 15.57 2.77
N VAL A 53 -7.12 15.56 3.27
CA VAL A 53 -6.46 16.77 3.78
C VAL A 53 -6.18 17.75 2.65
N GLU A 54 -5.74 17.28 1.48
CA GLU A 54 -5.56 18.14 0.31
C GLU A 54 -6.89 18.75 -0.18
N GLU A 55 -8.01 18.03 -0.12
CA GLU A 55 -9.33 18.56 -0.47
C GLU A 55 -9.84 19.63 0.52
N GLU A 56 -9.61 19.45 1.82
CA GLU A 56 -10.01 20.40 2.87
C GLU A 56 -9.14 21.68 2.89
N GLU A 57 -7.86 21.61 2.53
CA GLU A 57 -7.00 22.80 2.45
C GLU A 57 -7.26 23.66 1.19
N VAL A 58 -7.76 23.08 0.10
CA VAL A 58 -8.01 23.79 -1.16
C VAL A 58 -9.35 24.55 -1.16
N TYR A 59 -10.28 24.25 -0.25
CA TYR A 59 -11.53 24.98 -0.07
C TYR A 59 -11.68 25.61 1.33
N PRO A 60 -10.96 26.72 1.62
CA PRO A 60 -11.14 27.47 2.85
C PRO A 60 -12.24 28.54 2.71
N PHE A 61 -13.40 28.22 2.12
CA PHE A 61 -14.48 29.14 1.71
C PHE A 61 -14.31 29.83 0.34
#